data_AF-A0A2B7WGE1-F1
#
_entry.id   AF-A0A2B7WGE1-F1
#
_cell.length_a   1.000
_cell.length_b   1.000
_cell.length_c   1.000
_cell.angle_alpha   90.00
_cell.angle_beta   90.00
_cell.angle_gamma   90.00
#
_symmetry.space_group_name_H-M   'P 1'
#
loop_
_entity.id
_entity.type
_entity.pdbx_description
1 polymer ?
#
loop_
_entity_poly.entity_id
_entity_poly.type
_entity_poly.pdbx_seq_one_letter_code
_entity_poly.pdbx_strand_id
1 'polypeptide(L)'
;MTTLVPREPYSKEELHKLYPENLQLQLVQVILRHDWPYCNSARRLAQIAASSEDLTTWDIFKWRRRMERFGENDQALMAVGPEGERSSLPGELTDEGRQSTYALGQRLRHLYVEQLGFMPKIKSNTDDMYLRTTPIPRALESLQQTFWGMYPPEARTANFPPPTIVARSPAEETLFPNEGNCHRFRQLARLFAQRAANRWNESEEMDYLNSVWSKWMPSSSPRVAVDARPRLSGIMDTINATLAHGPGTRLPSEFYDPKAREYCDKIATDEWFAGYKESKEYRKLGIGALVGDVVDRMVHASVDGGWRPTTNEAGADGPAVKFALSGCHDTTIAGFLNSLGAFDGEGWPPYTSSIAVELFKFVERPIGAKPGDILEELNVPEPESQPKKKKPSSLMSMLFGKSSSPDMPQPSEAARSPVSDLPSLRNHYVRIRYNDRPVRIPGCAAKPSNHLPGNDTFCTLEAFKNIADKFTPRNWHEECGKNLDQGMFAEGDEPSGY
;
A
#
# COMPACT_ATOMS: atom_id res chain seq x y z
N MET A 1 1.21 -12.91 12.92
CA MET A 1 0.63 -11.56 13.08
C MET A 1 1.59 -10.50 13.61
N THR A 2 2.79 -10.82 14.09
CA THR A 2 3.83 -9.82 14.44
C THR A 2 4.53 -9.32 13.18
N THR A 3 5.74 -8.77 13.27
CA THR A 3 6.58 -8.46 12.10
C THR A 3 6.74 -9.69 11.20
N LEU A 4 6.60 -9.47 9.89
CA LEU A 4 6.77 -10.49 8.88
C LEU A 4 8.18 -11.08 9.00
N VAL A 5 8.25 -12.39 9.20
CA VAL A 5 9.49 -13.16 8.99
C VAL A 5 9.56 -13.46 7.50
N PRO A 6 10.45 -12.80 6.73
CA PRO A 6 10.53 -13.04 5.30
C PRO A 6 11.02 -14.46 5.02
N ARG A 7 10.59 -15.02 3.90
CA ARG A 7 11.20 -16.24 3.37
C ARG A 7 12.64 -15.97 2.90
N GLU A 8 13.41 -17.04 2.76
CA GLU A 8 14.70 -16.98 2.07
C GLU A 8 14.54 -16.50 0.62
N PRO A 9 15.56 -15.86 0.02
CA PRO A 9 15.56 -15.48 -1.39
C PRO A 9 15.20 -16.66 -2.31
N TYR A 10 14.63 -16.35 -3.48
CA TYR A 10 14.35 -17.39 -4.47
C TYR A 10 15.64 -18.06 -4.92
N SER A 11 15.63 -19.39 -4.93
CA SER A 11 16.62 -20.19 -5.66
C SER A 11 16.58 -19.86 -7.16
N LYS A 12 17.64 -20.22 -7.90
CA LYS A 12 17.67 -20.00 -9.36
C LYS A 12 16.53 -20.76 -10.06
N GLU A 13 16.25 -21.96 -9.60
CA GLU A 13 15.19 -22.83 -10.11
C GLU A 13 13.80 -22.23 -9.87
N GLU A 14 13.54 -21.71 -8.66
CA GLU A 14 12.32 -20.96 -8.36
C GLU A 14 12.21 -19.71 -9.23
N LEU A 15 13.30 -18.96 -9.39
CA LEU A 15 13.31 -17.74 -10.17
C LEU A 15 12.97 -18.01 -11.65
N HIS A 16 13.52 -19.07 -12.25
CA HIS A 16 13.20 -19.48 -13.63
C HIS A 16 11.74 -19.90 -13.78
N LYS A 17 11.16 -20.56 -12.77
CA LYS A 17 9.73 -20.93 -12.77
C LYS A 17 8.82 -19.71 -12.63
N LEU A 18 9.22 -18.74 -11.81
CA LEU A 18 8.46 -17.52 -11.55
C LEU A 18 8.61 -16.50 -12.70
N TYR A 19 9.78 -16.38 -13.31
CA TYR A 19 10.06 -15.37 -14.34
C TYR A 19 10.54 -16.09 -15.61
N PRO A 20 9.64 -16.79 -16.32
CA PRO A 20 10.02 -17.56 -17.49
C PRO A 20 10.46 -16.62 -18.64
N GLU A 21 11.40 -17.08 -19.47
CA GLU A 21 12.06 -16.24 -20.49
C GLU A 21 11.12 -15.67 -21.56
N ASN A 22 9.98 -16.31 -21.78
CA ASN A 22 8.94 -15.87 -22.71
C ASN A 22 7.97 -14.84 -22.11
N LEU A 23 8.16 -14.43 -20.84
CA LEU A 23 7.40 -13.37 -20.19
C LEU A 23 8.33 -12.23 -19.76
N GLN A 24 8.25 -11.11 -20.47
CA GLN A 24 8.98 -9.90 -20.13
C GLN A 24 8.21 -9.06 -19.11
N LEU A 25 8.79 -8.83 -17.94
CA LEU A 25 8.24 -7.95 -16.92
C LEU A 25 8.18 -6.49 -17.43
N GLN A 26 7.02 -5.84 -17.30
CA GLN A 26 6.75 -4.49 -17.81
C GLN A 26 6.55 -3.46 -16.70
N LEU A 27 5.82 -3.83 -15.64
CA LEU A 27 5.44 -2.94 -14.54
C LEU A 27 5.33 -3.73 -13.25
N VAL A 28 5.86 -3.17 -12.16
CA VAL A 28 5.72 -3.71 -10.80
C VAL A 28 5.04 -2.66 -9.92
N GLN A 29 4.01 -3.05 -9.18
CA GLN A 29 3.32 -2.19 -8.23
C GLN A 29 3.34 -2.85 -6.85
N VAL A 30 4.13 -2.31 -5.93
CA VAL A 30 4.26 -2.80 -4.56
C VAL A 30 3.42 -1.96 -3.61
N ILE A 31 2.59 -2.61 -2.81
CA ILE A 31 1.74 -2.03 -1.77
C ILE A 31 2.21 -2.62 -0.43
N LEU A 32 2.70 -1.79 0.50
CA LEU A 32 3.34 -2.23 1.73
C LEU A 32 2.65 -1.70 2.99
N ARG A 33 2.41 -2.60 3.95
CA ARG A 33 1.94 -2.25 5.30
C ARG A 33 3.11 -1.66 6.11
N HIS A 34 2.83 -0.63 6.89
CA HIS A 34 3.74 -0.12 7.91
C HIS A 34 3.97 -1.11 9.09
N ASP A 35 4.82 -0.73 10.04
CA ASP A 35 5.11 -1.47 11.29
C ASP A 35 4.78 -0.62 12.56
N TRP A 36 4.89 -1.16 13.79
CA TRP A 36 4.38 -0.61 15.08
C TRP A 36 4.93 -1.33 16.36
N PRO A 37 5.02 -0.82 17.63
CA PRO A 37 5.47 0.46 18.32
C PRO A 37 6.82 0.49 19.18
N TYR A 38 7.83 1.37 18.89
CA TYR A 38 8.87 2.02 19.77
C TYR A 38 9.82 2.90 18.94
N CYS A 39 10.13 4.16 19.33
CA CYS A 39 10.86 5.04 18.43
C CYS A 39 11.94 5.94 19.06
N ASN A 40 13.19 5.80 18.61
CA ASN A 40 14.27 6.76 18.90
C ASN A 40 14.25 8.02 18.02
N SER A 41 13.47 8.06 16.93
CA SER A 41 13.43 9.20 15.99
C SER A 41 12.98 10.51 16.64
N ALA A 42 12.18 10.46 17.72
CA ALA A 42 11.78 11.63 18.50
C ALA A 42 12.99 12.43 19.06
N ARG A 43 14.21 11.88 19.04
CA ARG A 43 15.46 12.54 19.43
C ARG A 43 16.09 13.39 18.32
N ARG A 44 15.68 13.22 17.06
CA ARG A 44 16.37 13.74 15.87
C ARG A 44 15.37 14.15 14.79
N LEU A 45 14.42 15.00 15.16
CA LEU A 45 13.44 15.52 14.20
C LEU A 45 14.06 16.67 13.40
N ALA A 46 13.68 16.75 12.14
CA ALA A 46 14.09 17.79 11.21
C ALA A 46 12.85 18.28 10.45
N GLN A 47 12.73 19.59 10.28
CA GLN A 47 11.66 20.23 9.50
C GLN A 47 12.25 21.36 8.67
N ILE A 48 11.58 21.71 7.58
CA ILE A 48 11.92 22.91 6.82
C ILE A 48 11.39 24.14 7.57
N ALA A 49 12.23 25.14 7.75
CA ALA A 49 11.86 26.42 8.36
C ALA A 49 12.62 27.56 7.69
N ALA A 50 11.99 28.74 7.62
CA ALA A 50 12.69 29.95 7.18
C ALA A 50 13.74 30.35 8.22
N SER A 51 14.94 30.69 7.76
CA SER A 51 16.03 31.21 8.59
C SER A 51 16.23 32.72 8.45
N SER A 52 15.53 33.34 7.51
CA SER A 52 15.54 34.78 7.27
C SER A 52 14.14 35.28 6.90
N GLU A 53 13.96 36.60 6.85
CA GLU A 53 12.74 37.22 6.35
C GLU A 53 12.49 36.92 4.86
N ASP A 54 13.55 36.57 4.12
CA ASP A 54 13.46 36.14 2.74
C ASP A 54 13.06 34.65 2.65
N LEU A 55 11.76 34.44 2.42
CA LEU A 55 11.12 33.12 2.27
C LEU A 55 11.43 32.42 0.94
N THR A 56 12.30 32.98 0.10
CA THR A 56 12.83 32.26 -1.07
C THR A 56 13.91 31.24 -0.69
N THR A 57 14.46 31.36 0.53
CA THR A 57 15.45 30.43 1.08
C THR A 57 14.88 29.70 2.29
N TRP A 58 15.25 28.43 2.43
CA TRP A 58 14.74 27.53 3.46
C TRP A 58 15.89 26.76 4.11
N ASP A 59 15.81 26.58 5.42
CA ASP A 59 16.80 25.83 6.21
C ASP A 59 16.18 24.64 6.93
N ILE A 60 17.03 23.72 7.37
CA ILE A 60 16.61 22.55 8.16
C ILE A 60 16.67 22.89 9.65
N PHE A 61 15.50 23.02 10.28
CA PHE A 61 15.37 23.19 11.72
C PHE A 61 15.36 21.83 12.44
N LYS A 62 16.40 21.59 13.23
CA LYS A 62 16.57 20.34 14.00
C LYS A 62 15.99 20.50 15.41
N TRP A 63 15.16 19.57 15.83
CA TRP A 63 14.50 19.64 17.13
C TRP A 63 14.28 18.25 17.76
N ARG A 64 13.79 18.26 18.99
CA ARG A 64 13.56 17.06 19.81
C ARG A 64 12.17 17.14 20.40
N ARG A 65 11.40 16.05 20.30
CA ARG A 65 10.09 15.98 20.94
C ARG A 65 10.17 15.31 22.30
N ARG A 66 9.30 15.76 23.19
CA ARG A 66 9.09 15.27 24.56
C ARG A 66 7.59 15.20 24.79
N MET A 67 7.14 14.13 25.43
CA MET A 67 5.72 13.89 25.72
C MET A 67 5.46 14.12 27.19
N GLU A 68 4.35 14.79 27.48
CA GLU A 68 3.80 14.91 28.83
C GLU A 68 2.67 13.88 29.00
N ARG A 69 2.46 13.47 30.25
CA ARG A 69 1.35 12.64 30.71
C ARG A 69 0.75 13.28 31.97
N PHE A 70 -0.50 12.95 32.25
CA PHE A 70 -1.10 13.31 33.53
C PHE A 70 -0.50 12.47 34.67
N GLY A 71 -0.20 13.14 35.77
CA GLY A 71 -0.02 12.51 37.08
C GLY A 71 -1.35 12.29 37.78
N GLU A 72 -1.30 11.89 39.05
CA GLU A 72 -2.49 11.53 39.84
C GLU A 72 -3.50 12.67 40.03
N ASN A 73 -3.05 13.92 39.92
CA ASN A 73 -3.86 15.13 40.06
C ASN A 73 -3.83 15.98 38.77
N ASP A 74 -3.76 15.32 37.61
CA ASP A 74 -3.67 15.95 36.29
C ASP A 74 -2.49 16.92 36.10
N GLN A 75 -1.46 16.83 36.94
CA GLN A 75 -0.23 17.60 36.77
C GLN A 75 0.55 17.11 35.53
N ALA A 76 1.18 18.05 34.82
CA ALA A 76 2.04 17.73 33.69
C ALA A 76 3.32 17.02 34.15
N LEU A 77 3.44 15.73 33.82
CA LEU A 77 4.63 14.92 34.08
C LEU A 77 5.28 14.49 32.78
N MET A 78 6.60 14.39 32.76
CA MET A 78 7.29 13.81 31.62
C MET A 78 6.93 12.32 31.45
N ALA A 79 6.50 11.94 30.26
CA ALA A 79 6.35 10.55 29.88
C ALA A 79 7.74 9.94 29.66
N VAL A 80 8.06 8.94 30.48
CA VAL A 80 9.32 8.18 30.45
C VAL A 80 9.01 6.69 30.33
N GLY A 81 9.79 5.98 29.52
CA GLY A 81 9.74 4.53 29.43
C GLY A 81 10.27 3.84 30.70
N PRO A 82 10.15 2.51 30.80
CA PRO A 82 10.58 1.74 31.98
C PRO A 82 12.04 2.00 32.40
N GLU A 83 12.91 2.25 31.43
CA GLU A 83 14.34 2.54 31.65
C GLU A 83 14.70 4.04 31.49
N GLY A 84 13.72 4.93 31.61
CA GLY A 84 13.93 6.38 31.42
C GLY A 84 14.00 6.82 29.95
N GLU A 85 13.63 5.93 29.04
CA GLU A 85 13.61 6.15 27.60
C GLU A 85 12.55 7.20 27.20
N ARG A 86 12.71 7.79 26.02
CA ARG A 86 11.75 8.77 25.51
C ARG A 86 10.59 8.04 24.86
N SER A 87 9.36 8.39 25.23
CA SER A 87 8.17 7.80 24.63
C SER A 87 7.90 8.35 23.23
N SER A 88 7.50 7.47 22.31
CA SER A 88 6.97 7.81 20.99
C SER A 88 5.51 8.26 21.08
N LEU A 89 5.01 8.97 20.07
CA LEU A 89 3.57 9.23 20.00
C LEU A 89 2.83 7.93 19.63
N PRO A 90 1.63 7.69 20.19
CA PRO A 90 0.72 6.70 19.65
C PRO A 90 0.51 6.94 18.14
N GLY A 91 0.67 5.89 17.33
CA GLY A 91 0.57 5.91 15.87
C GLY A 91 1.85 6.12 15.05
N GLU A 92 3.03 6.33 15.66
CA GLU A 92 4.33 6.47 14.96
C GLU A 92 5.06 5.17 14.59
N LEU A 93 5.91 5.24 13.55
CA LEU A 93 6.74 4.12 13.12
C LEU A 93 7.89 3.84 14.11
N THR A 94 8.18 2.56 14.31
CA THR A 94 9.17 2.09 15.27
C THR A 94 10.56 1.97 14.69
N ASP A 95 11.57 1.79 15.51
CA ASP A 95 12.92 1.51 15.03
C ASP A 95 13.00 0.13 14.40
N GLU A 96 12.40 -0.90 15.00
CA GLU A 96 12.24 -2.23 14.38
C GLU A 96 11.46 -2.14 13.07
N GLY A 97 10.51 -1.22 12.99
CA GLY A 97 9.68 -0.94 11.84
C GLY A 97 10.43 -0.26 10.72
N ARG A 98 11.31 0.66 11.05
CA ARG A 98 12.27 1.23 10.09
C ARG A 98 13.22 0.15 9.58
N GLN A 99 13.72 -0.71 10.46
CA GLN A 99 14.61 -1.81 10.07
C GLN A 99 13.90 -2.84 9.18
N SER A 100 12.68 -3.25 9.53
CA SER A 100 11.93 -4.26 8.79
C SER A 100 11.53 -3.74 7.41
N THR A 101 11.08 -2.48 7.30
CA THR A 101 10.74 -1.84 6.03
C THR A 101 11.97 -1.52 5.18
N TYR A 102 13.10 -1.15 5.78
CA TYR A 102 14.39 -1.07 5.08
C TYR A 102 14.80 -2.44 4.51
N ALA A 103 14.66 -3.51 5.30
CA ALA A 103 14.93 -4.88 4.84
C ALA A 103 13.98 -5.32 3.72
N LEU A 104 12.72 -4.87 3.71
CA LEU A 104 11.83 -5.05 2.55
C LEU A 104 12.43 -4.38 1.31
N GLY A 105 12.92 -3.14 1.42
CA GLY A 105 13.63 -2.46 0.34
C GLY A 105 14.81 -3.26 -0.22
N GLN A 106 15.63 -3.82 0.67
CA GLN A 106 16.75 -4.68 0.28
C GLN A 106 16.30 -5.93 -0.48
N ARG A 107 15.19 -6.58 -0.05
CA ARG A 107 14.62 -7.73 -0.78
C ARG A 107 14.10 -7.34 -2.17
N LEU A 108 13.46 -6.17 -2.29
CA LEU A 108 13.01 -5.64 -3.59
C LEU A 108 14.19 -5.35 -4.52
N ARG A 109 15.29 -4.78 -3.99
CA ARG A 109 16.54 -4.60 -4.74
C ARG A 109 17.09 -5.93 -5.23
N HIS A 110 17.24 -6.89 -4.32
CA HIS A 110 17.80 -8.19 -4.66
C HIS A 110 17.05 -8.86 -5.82
N LEU A 111 15.72 -8.83 -5.77
CA LEU A 111 14.89 -9.40 -6.83
C LEU A 111 14.91 -8.57 -8.12
N TYR A 112 14.46 -7.31 -8.06
CA TYR A 112 14.14 -6.53 -9.27
C TYR A 112 15.34 -5.80 -9.87
N VAL A 113 16.39 -5.56 -9.10
CA VAL A 113 17.62 -4.91 -9.58
C VAL A 113 18.68 -5.97 -9.87
N GLU A 114 18.98 -6.84 -8.91
CA GLU A 114 20.16 -7.72 -8.99
C GLU A 114 19.89 -9.01 -9.78
N GLN A 115 18.81 -9.73 -9.45
CA GLN A 115 18.49 -11.00 -10.08
C GLN A 115 17.87 -10.81 -11.47
N LEU A 116 16.78 -10.04 -11.54
CA LEU A 116 16.00 -9.84 -12.77
C LEU A 116 16.60 -8.77 -13.69
N GLY A 117 17.37 -7.82 -13.16
CA GLY A 117 17.84 -6.67 -13.94
C GLY A 117 16.67 -5.90 -14.58
N PHE A 118 15.54 -5.79 -13.87
CA PHE A 118 14.35 -5.06 -14.33
C PHE A 118 14.52 -3.55 -14.12
N MET A 119 15.10 -3.17 -12.97
CA MET A 119 15.42 -1.80 -12.61
C MET A 119 16.95 -1.57 -12.61
N PRO A 120 17.44 -0.35 -12.84
CA PRO A 120 18.88 -0.08 -12.96
C PRO A 120 19.62 -0.23 -11.62
N LYS A 121 20.90 -0.58 -11.67
CA LYS A 121 21.74 -0.75 -10.46
C LYS A 121 22.03 0.55 -9.72
N ILE A 122 22.20 1.64 -10.48
CA ILE A 122 22.42 3.01 -10.03
C ILE A 122 21.27 3.87 -10.55
N LYS A 123 20.69 4.71 -9.69
CA LYS A 123 19.62 5.64 -10.06
C LYS A 123 20.12 7.08 -10.13
N SER A 124 19.76 7.79 -11.20
CA SER A 124 19.98 9.24 -11.29
C SER A 124 18.79 10.08 -10.81
N ASN A 125 17.57 9.53 -10.87
CA ASN A 125 16.32 10.18 -10.46
C ASN A 125 15.23 9.13 -10.10
N THR A 126 14.00 9.57 -9.87
CA THR A 126 12.83 8.70 -9.61
C THR A 126 11.73 8.79 -10.66
N ASP A 127 12.01 9.29 -11.87
CA ASP A 127 10.98 9.60 -12.86
C ASP A 127 10.31 8.35 -13.45
N ASP A 128 11.03 7.23 -13.48
CA ASP A 128 10.52 5.89 -13.84
C ASP A 128 9.88 5.15 -12.64
N MET A 129 9.70 5.84 -11.51
CA MET A 129 9.05 5.32 -10.31
C MET A 129 7.81 6.15 -9.93
N TYR A 130 6.87 5.51 -9.25
CA TYR A 130 5.72 6.19 -8.66
C TYR A 130 5.64 5.89 -7.17
N LEU A 131 6.03 6.86 -6.34
CA LEU A 131 6.02 6.74 -4.88
C LEU A 131 4.75 7.39 -4.33
N ARG A 132 3.95 6.64 -3.57
CA ARG A 132 2.69 7.13 -3.00
C ARG A 132 2.54 6.75 -1.53
N THR A 133 1.98 7.63 -0.72
CA THR A 133 1.66 7.32 0.68
C THR A 133 0.24 7.75 1.03
N THR A 134 -0.32 7.11 2.05
CA THR A 134 -1.46 7.65 2.80
C THR A 134 -1.03 8.91 3.59
N PRO A 135 -1.97 9.74 4.06
CA PRO A 135 -1.69 10.86 4.96
C PRO A 135 -1.20 10.44 6.36
N ILE A 136 -1.08 9.14 6.64
CA ILE A 136 -0.68 8.65 7.95
C ILE A 136 0.86 8.59 8.04
N PRO A 137 1.51 9.30 8.99
CA PRO A 137 2.97 9.46 9.00
C PRO A 137 3.77 8.15 8.98
N ARG A 138 3.35 7.13 9.74
CA ARG A 138 4.04 5.83 9.75
C ARG A 138 4.06 5.12 8.40
N ALA A 139 3.07 5.36 7.54
CA ALA A 139 3.05 4.82 6.18
C ALA A 139 4.07 5.53 5.28
N LEU A 140 4.18 6.86 5.40
CA LEU A 140 5.18 7.65 4.70
C LEU A 140 6.60 7.25 5.11
N GLU A 141 6.85 7.15 6.41
CA GLU A 141 8.16 6.72 6.91
C GLU A 141 8.51 5.31 6.42
N SER A 142 7.55 4.38 6.41
CA SER A 142 7.77 3.00 5.92
C SER A 142 8.10 2.97 4.42
N LEU A 143 7.41 3.79 3.62
CA LEU A 143 7.70 3.98 2.20
C LEU A 143 9.12 4.51 1.99
N GLN A 144 9.50 5.54 2.75
CA GLN A 144 10.84 6.11 2.69
C GLN A 144 11.89 5.04 3.00
N GLN A 145 11.76 4.33 4.12
CA GLN A 145 12.71 3.28 4.51
C GLN A 145 12.82 2.18 3.45
N THR A 146 11.70 1.77 2.86
CA THR A 146 11.68 0.79 1.76
C THR A 146 12.42 1.32 0.53
N PHE A 147 12.22 2.59 0.16
CA PHE A 147 12.96 3.21 -0.93
C PHE A 147 14.47 3.27 -0.64
N TRP A 148 14.86 3.68 0.58
CA TRP A 148 16.25 3.74 1.01
C TRP A 148 16.93 2.37 1.05
N GLY A 149 16.20 1.30 1.38
CA GLY A 149 16.71 -0.06 1.28
C GLY A 149 16.86 -0.54 -0.16
N MET A 150 15.99 -0.08 -1.07
CA MET A 150 16.06 -0.45 -2.49
C MET A 150 17.18 0.30 -3.24
N TYR A 151 17.35 1.59 -2.93
CA TYR A 151 18.36 2.49 -3.50
C TYR A 151 19.09 3.26 -2.39
N PRO A 152 20.07 2.63 -1.71
CA PRO A 152 20.90 3.31 -0.72
C PRO A 152 21.77 4.41 -1.36
N PRO A 153 22.44 5.29 -0.58
CA PRO A 153 23.34 6.34 -1.09
C PRO A 153 24.31 5.90 -2.19
N GLU A 154 24.94 4.75 -2.03
CA GLU A 154 25.90 4.17 -2.97
C GLU A 154 25.25 3.65 -4.27
N ALA A 155 23.93 3.49 -4.29
CA ALA A 155 23.16 3.08 -5.48
C ALA A 155 22.50 4.27 -6.18
N ARG A 156 22.96 5.49 -5.93
CA ARG A 156 22.42 6.73 -6.50
C ARG A 156 23.55 7.65 -6.97
N THR A 157 23.26 8.52 -7.92
CA THR A 157 24.21 9.54 -8.36
C THR A 157 24.41 10.61 -7.28
N ALA A 158 25.56 11.32 -7.32
CA ALA A 158 25.86 12.36 -6.35
C ALA A 158 24.87 13.54 -6.38
N ASN A 159 24.28 13.81 -7.54
CA ASN A 159 23.29 14.86 -7.79
C ASN A 159 21.84 14.34 -7.79
N PHE A 160 21.59 13.17 -7.20
CA PHE A 160 20.26 12.57 -7.16
C PHE A 160 19.24 13.53 -6.50
N PRO A 161 18.18 13.95 -7.20
CA PRO A 161 17.21 14.89 -6.66
C PRO A 161 16.36 14.22 -5.57
N PRO A 162 15.78 15.00 -4.64
CA PRO A 162 14.81 14.46 -3.68
C PRO A 162 13.64 13.74 -4.40
N PRO A 163 13.27 12.51 -4.00
CA PRO A 163 12.15 11.80 -4.62
C PRO A 163 10.81 12.52 -4.45
N THR A 164 10.02 12.56 -5.51
CA THR A 164 8.62 12.98 -5.43
C THR A 164 7.78 11.88 -4.80
N ILE A 165 7.13 12.18 -3.67
CA ILE A 165 6.17 11.29 -3.02
C ILE A 165 4.78 11.91 -3.09
N VAL A 166 3.85 11.19 -3.70
CA VAL A 166 2.47 11.63 -3.91
C VAL A 166 1.60 11.22 -2.72
N ALA A 167 0.73 12.12 -2.27
CA ALA A 167 -0.32 11.85 -1.30
C ALA A 167 -1.64 12.43 -1.81
N ARG A 168 -2.77 11.83 -1.42
CA ARG A 168 -4.10 12.43 -1.65
C ARG A 168 -4.60 13.12 -0.39
N SER A 169 -5.58 14.00 -0.57
CA SER A 169 -6.34 14.54 0.55
C SER A 169 -7.00 13.39 1.33
N PRO A 170 -7.17 13.50 2.66
CA PRO A 170 -7.86 12.46 3.43
C PRO A 170 -9.28 12.14 2.92
N ALA A 171 -9.94 13.11 2.28
CA ALA A 171 -11.28 12.96 1.73
C ALA A 171 -11.34 12.06 0.48
N GLU A 172 -10.26 11.98 -0.28
CA GLU A 172 -10.17 11.30 -1.58
C GLU A 172 -9.16 10.15 -1.57
N GLU A 173 -8.65 9.80 -0.40
CA GLU A 173 -7.65 8.76 -0.24
C GLU A 173 -8.23 7.38 -0.57
N THR A 174 -7.48 6.63 -1.40
CA THR A 174 -7.83 5.29 -1.88
C THR A 174 -6.87 4.22 -1.39
N LEU A 175 -5.70 4.58 -0.86
CA LEU A 175 -4.74 3.62 -0.30
C LEU A 175 -5.19 2.96 1.01
N PHE A 176 -6.36 3.30 1.53
CA PHE A 176 -7.03 2.54 2.60
C PHE A 176 -8.56 2.62 2.46
N PRO A 177 -9.29 1.68 3.07
CA PRO A 177 -10.75 1.74 3.12
C PRO A 177 -11.24 2.97 3.90
N ASN A 178 -11.78 3.95 3.18
CA ASN A 178 -12.03 5.29 3.72
C ASN A 178 -13.39 5.42 4.41
N GLU A 179 -13.57 4.73 5.54
CA GLU A 179 -14.78 4.82 6.38
C GLU A 179 -15.06 6.25 6.88
N GLY A 180 -14.02 7.08 6.98
CA GLY A 180 -14.11 8.49 7.38
C GLY A 180 -14.92 9.35 6.40
N ASN A 181 -14.83 9.05 5.11
CA ASN A 181 -15.41 9.88 4.04
C ASN A 181 -16.45 9.14 3.18
N CYS A 182 -16.69 7.86 3.43
CA CYS A 182 -17.73 7.09 2.76
C CYS A 182 -18.82 6.63 3.74
N HIS A 183 -19.97 7.31 3.72
CA HIS A 183 -21.07 7.02 4.64
C HIS A 183 -21.61 5.61 4.48
N ARG A 184 -21.83 5.17 3.23
CA ARG A 184 -22.32 3.82 2.94
C ARG A 184 -21.32 2.74 3.35
N PHE A 185 -20.03 2.93 3.07
CA PHE A 185 -19.00 1.96 3.50
C PHE A 185 -18.93 1.84 5.02
N ARG A 186 -18.98 2.96 5.75
CA ARG A 186 -19.03 2.96 7.23
C ARG A 186 -20.25 2.20 7.75
N GLN A 187 -21.42 2.37 7.13
CA GLN A 187 -22.61 1.62 7.50
C GLN A 187 -22.40 0.11 7.30
N LEU A 188 -21.88 -0.30 6.14
CA LEU A 188 -21.59 -1.70 5.85
C LEU A 188 -20.56 -2.29 6.83
N ALA A 189 -19.47 -1.59 7.12
CA ALA A 189 -18.46 -2.00 8.11
C ALA A 189 -19.07 -2.27 9.49
N ARG A 190 -19.99 -1.41 9.94
CA ARG A 190 -20.73 -1.62 11.20
C ARG A 190 -21.64 -2.84 11.16
N LEU A 191 -22.34 -3.06 10.04
CA LEU A 191 -23.23 -4.21 9.89
C LEU A 191 -22.43 -5.53 9.89
N PHE A 192 -21.30 -5.58 9.19
CA PHE A 192 -20.40 -6.74 9.21
C PHE A 192 -19.77 -6.96 10.59
N ALA A 193 -19.35 -5.91 11.29
CA ALA A 193 -18.88 -6.02 12.67
C ALA A 193 -19.97 -6.56 13.62
N GLN A 194 -21.21 -6.10 13.48
CA GLN A 194 -22.34 -6.62 14.26
C GLN A 194 -22.63 -8.10 13.95
N ARG A 195 -22.58 -8.48 12.66
CA ARG A 195 -22.72 -9.88 12.25
C ARG A 195 -21.63 -10.75 12.89
N ALA A 196 -20.38 -10.30 12.88
CA ALA A 196 -19.28 -11.02 13.52
C ALA A 196 -19.50 -11.15 15.03
N ALA A 197 -19.95 -10.09 15.71
CA ALA A 197 -20.33 -10.16 17.12
C ALA A 197 -21.42 -11.22 17.36
N ASN A 198 -22.51 -11.20 16.59
CA ASN A 198 -23.59 -12.18 16.70
C ASN A 198 -23.12 -13.62 16.45
N ARG A 199 -22.17 -13.81 15.55
CA ARG A 199 -21.63 -15.13 15.19
C ARG A 199 -20.66 -15.67 16.24
N TRP A 200 -19.75 -14.84 16.73
CA TRP A 200 -18.60 -15.30 17.50
C TRP A 200 -18.77 -15.11 19.01
N ASN A 201 -19.57 -14.15 19.46
CA ASN A 201 -19.63 -13.84 20.90
C ASN A 201 -20.11 -15.03 21.74
N GLU A 202 -20.90 -15.96 21.21
CA GLU A 202 -21.39 -17.15 21.92
C GLU A 202 -20.74 -18.46 21.41
N SER A 203 -19.61 -18.35 20.72
CA SER A 203 -18.88 -19.51 20.17
C SER A 203 -17.94 -20.16 21.19
N GLU A 204 -17.62 -21.43 20.97
CA GLU A 204 -16.59 -22.16 21.76
C GLU A 204 -15.23 -21.46 21.70
N GLU A 205 -14.88 -20.86 20.55
CA GLU A 205 -13.65 -20.08 20.42
C GLU A 205 -13.63 -18.88 21.37
N MET A 206 -14.73 -18.12 21.45
CA MET A 206 -14.84 -16.98 22.36
C MET A 206 -14.89 -17.41 23.84
N ASP A 207 -15.49 -18.56 24.14
CA ASP A 207 -15.47 -19.12 25.49
C ASP A 207 -14.05 -19.49 25.92
N TYR A 208 -13.24 -20.06 25.01
CA TYR A 208 -11.83 -20.29 25.25
C TYR A 208 -11.07 -18.98 25.52
N LEU A 209 -11.29 -17.93 24.71
CA LEU A 209 -10.67 -16.62 24.95
C LEU A 209 -11.06 -16.06 26.32
N ASN A 210 -12.31 -16.22 26.75
CA ASN A 210 -12.75 -15.82 28.08
C ASN A 210 -12.08 -16.63 29.19
N SER A 211 -11.85 -17.93 29.02
CA SER A 211 -11.13 -18.73 30.04
C SER A 211 -9.67 -18.28 30.24
N VAL A 212 -9.05 -17.66 29.23
CA VAL A 212 -7.65 -17.26 29.26
C VAL A 212 -7.50 -15.78 29.67
N TRP A 213 -8.36 -14.89 29.13
CA TRP A 213 -8.14 -13.43 29.21
C TRP A 213 -9.13 -12.66 30.08
N SER A 214 -10.29 -13.22 30.44
CA SER A 214 -11.33 -12.47 31.20
C SER A 214 -10.82 -11.89 32.52
N LYS A 215 -9.91 -12.58 33.22
CA LYS A 215 -9.33 -12.10 34.49
C LYS A 215 -8.54 -10.79 34.35
N TRP A 216 -8.11 -10.44 33.14
CA TRP A 216 -7.36 -9.22 32.85
C TRP A 216 -8.26 -8.09 32.31
N MET A 217 -9.54 -8.36 32.07
CA MET A 217 -10.49 -7.39 31.55
C MET A 217 -10.98 -6.44 32.64
N PRO A 218 -11.31 -5.18 32.31
CA PRO A 218 -11.78 -4.22 33.30
C PRO A 218 -13.14 -4.64 33.88
N SER A 219 -13.40 -4.28 35.14
CA SER A 219 -14.67 -4.61 35.81
C SER A 219 -15.91 -4.05 35.11
N SER A 220 -15.77 -2.96 34.35
CA SER A 220 -16.84 -2.36 33.54
C SER A 220 -17.15 -3.14 32.26
N SER A 221 -16.27 -4.05 31.82
CA SER A 221 -16.44 -4.92 30.66
C SER A 221 -15.65 -6.22 30.86
N PRO A 222 -16.08 -7.07 31.81
CA PRO A 222 -15.27 -8.20 32.29
C PRO A 222 -15.16 -9.35 31.29
N ARG A 223 -15.97 -9.32 30.22
CA ARG A 223 -16.04 -10.36 29.20
C ARG A 223 -15.25 -9.94 27.96
N VAL A 224 -14.50 -10.88 27.39
CA VAL A 224 -13.94 -10.75 26.04
C VAL A 224 -15.06 -11.00 25.03
N ALA A 225 -15.24 -10.06 24.10
CA ALA A 225 -16.19 -10.16 22.99
C ALA A 225 -15.70 -9.31 21.81
N VAL A 226 -16.26 -9.53 20.61
CA VAL A 226 -15.95 -8.74 19.41
C VAL A 226 -16.19 -7.25 19.67
N ASP A 227 -17.35 -6.93 20.24
CA ASP A 227 -17.86 -5.59 20.50
C ASP A 227 -17.69 -5.11 21.96
N ALA A 228 -16.90 -5.82 22.77
CA ALA A 228 -16.56 -5.45 24.14
C ALA A 228 -15.73 -4.15 24.23
N ARG A 229 -15.44 -3.71 25.45
CA ARG A 229 -14.58 -2.54 25.74
C ARG A 229 -13.48 -2.93 26.74
N PRO A 230 -12.27 -3.32 26.31
CA PRO A 230 -11.73 -3.22 24.94
C PRO A 230 -12.34 -4.23 23.97
N ARG A 231 -12.38 -3.88 22.68
CA ARG A 231 -12.76 -4.81 21.60
C ARG A 231 -11.72 -5.90 21.43
N LEU A 232 -12.14 -7.07 20.93
CA LEU A 232 -11.23 -8.18 20.65
C LEU A 232 -10.07 -7.78 19.73
N SER A 233 -10.34 -7.01 18.66
CA SER A 233 -9.32 -6.49 17.75
C SER A 233 -8.30 -5.57 18.44
N GLY A 234 -8.72 -4.81 19.47
CA GLY A 234 -7.81 -4.00 20.29
C GLY A 234 -6.92 -4.84 21.21
N ILE A 235 -7.46 -5.95 21.75
CA ILE A 235 -6.67 -6.93 22.50
C ILE A 235 -5.62 -7.56 21.57
N MET A 236 -6.04 -7.98 20.37
CA MET A 236 -5.17 -8.56 19.34
C MET A 236 -4.02 -7.62 18.96
N ASP A 237 -4.31 -6.34 18.68
CA ASP A 237 -3.29 -5.36 18.32
C ASP A 237 -2.30 -5.14 19.47
N THR A 238 -2.79 -5.09 20.72
CA THR A 238 -1.92 -4.96 21.91
C THR A 238 -1.00 -6.17 22.07
N ILE A 239 -1.53 -7.40 21.89
CA ILE A 239 -0.74 -8.64 21.93
C ILE A 239 0.34 -8.60 20.85
N ASN A 240 -0.01 -8.29 19.60
CA ASN A 240 0.92 -8.30 18.47
C ASN A 240 1.96 -7.17 18.56
N ALA A 241 1.57 -5.99 19.04
CA ALA A 241 2.47 -4.89 19.34
C ALA A 241 3.50 -5.34 20.37
N THR A 242 3.07 -5.77 21.56
CA THR A 242 4.00 -6.18 22.63
C THR A 242 4.87 -7.39 22.23
N LEU A 243 4.38 -8.25 21.34
CA LEU A 243 5.16 -9.35 20.78
C LEU A 243 6.25 -8.93 19.81
N ALA A 244 6.03 -7.85 19.04
CA ALA A 244 7.03 -7.34 18.11
C ALA A 244 8.25 -6.81 18.89
N HIS A 245 8.02 -6.22 20.06
CA HIS A 245 9.08 -5.56 20.84
C HIS A 245 9.68 -6.40 21.98
N GLY A 246 10.68 -5.81 22.64
CA GLY A 246 11.44 -6.38 23.74
C GLY A 246 10.63 -6.72 25.01
N PRO A 247 11.30 -7.34 26.01
CA PRO A 247 10.63 -7.91 27.19
C PRO A 247 9.96 -6.87 28.10
N GLY A 248 10.40 -5.61 28.07
CA GLY A 248 9.94 -4.56 29.00
C GLY A 248 8.46 -4.22 28.90
N THR A 249 7.79 -4.60 27.81
CA THR A 249 6.38 -4.26 27.55
C THR A 249 5.53 -5.48 27.25
N ARG A 250 6.06 -6.67 27.57
CA ARG A 250 5.31 -7.91 27.47
C ARG A 250 4.13 -7.92 28.43
N LEU A 251 3.02 -8.43 27.93
CA LEU A 251 1.84 -8.77 28.70
C LEU A 251 2.09 -10.06 29.50
N PRO A 252 1.23 -10.38 30.48
CA PRO A 252 1.22 -11.70 31.12
C PRO A 252 1.21 -12.84 30.10
N SER A 253 1.88 -13.95 30.42
CA SER A 253 2.13 -15.07 29.49
C SER A 253 0.88 -15.66 28.84
N GLU A 254 -0.27 -15.57 29.52
CA GLU A 254 -1.57 -16.05 29.06
C GLU A 254 -2.05 -15.33 27.80
N PHE A 255 -1.61 -14.10 27.57
CA PHE A 255 -1.86 -13.37 26.31
C PHE A 255 -1.12 -13.96 25.11
N TYR A 256 -0.15 -14.84 25.36
CA TYR A 256 0.65 -15.48 24.33
C TYR A 256 0.31 -16.97 24.14
N ASP A 257 -0.81 -17.43 24.72
CA ASP A 257 -1.34 -18.77 24.46
C ASP A 257 -1.57 -18.97 22.94
N PRO A 258 -0.96 -20.00 22.30
CA PRO A 258 -1.03 -20.18 20.86
C PRO A 258 -2.45 -20.31 20.32
N LYS A 259 -3.30 -21.06 21.04
CA LYS A 259 -4.69 -21.32 20.63
C LYS A 259 -5.55 -20.07 20.77
N ALA A 260 -5.36 -19.30 21.84
CA ALA A 260 -6.06 -18.04 22.04
C ALA A 260 -5.69 -17.02 20.95
N ARG A 261 -4.43 -16.97 20.55
CA ARG A 261 -3.98 -16.10 19.46
C ARG A 261 -4.55 -16.51 18.10
N GLU A 262 -4.62 -17.80 17.80
CA GLU A 262 -5.25 -18.32 16.57
C GLU A 262 -6.74 -17.98 16.52
N TYR A 263 -7.49 -18.21 17.60
CA TYR A 263 -8.91 -17.88 17.66
C TYR A 263 -9.17 -16.38 17.57
N CYS A 264 -8.35 -15.59 18.26
CA CYS A 264 -8.43 -14.14 18.18
C CYS A 264 -8.17 -13.62 16.76
N ASP A 265 -7.15 -14.14 16.06
CA ASP A 265 -6.86 -13.81 14.66
C ASP A 265 -8.03 -14.16 13.74
N LYS A 266 -8.56 -15.38 13.87
CA LYS A 266 -9.70 -15.87 13.09
C LYS A 266 -10.93 -14.96 13.24
N ILE A 267 -11.30 -14.64 14.48
CA ILE A 267 -12.48 -13.83 14.78
C ILE A 267 -12.28 -12.38 14.31
N ALA A 268 -11.12 -11.78 14.58
CA ALA A 268 -10.84 -10.40 14.16
C ALA A 268 -10.75 -10.27 12.62
N THR A 269 -10.17 -11.27 11.95
CA THR A 269 -10.12 -11.33 10.47
C THR A 269 -11.53 -11.44 9.89
N ASP A 270 -12.43 -12.22 10.49
CA ASP A 270 -13.85 -12.29 10.07
C ASP A 270 -14.56 -10.94 10.29
N GLU A 271 -14.41 -10.31 11.47
CA GLU A 271 -14.99 -8.99 11.79
C GLU A 271 -14.63 -7.94 10.74
N TRP A 272 -13.35 -7.86 10.37
CA TRP A 272 -12.83 -6.77 9.53
C TRP A 272 -12.90 -7.04 8.03
N PHE A 273 -12.81 -8.32 7.61
CA PHE A 273 -12.57 -8.65 6.20
C PHE A 273 -13.65 -9.51 5.54
N ALA A 274 -14.59 -10.10 6.28
CA ALA A 274 -15.65 -10.92 5.68
C ALA A 274 -16.50 -10.13 4.65
N GLY A 275 -16.69 -8.82 4.87
CA GLY A 275 -17.39 -7.96 3.91
C GLY A 275 -16.78 -7.97 2.51
N TYR A 276 -15.44 -8.02 2.39
CA TYR A 276 -14.76 -8.10 1.10
C TYR A 276 -15.01 -9.43 0.38
N LYS A 277 -15.29 -10.52 1.09
CA LYS A 277 -15.60 -11.82 0.48
C LYS A 277 -17.06 -11.89 0.03
N GLU A 278 -17.94 -11.31 0.82
CA GLU A 278 -19.38 -11.60 0.72
C GLU A 278 -20.21 -10.49 0.06
N SER A 279 -19.74 -9.24 0.04
CA SER A 279 -20.50 -8.10 -0.49
C SER A 279 -19.73 -7.37 -1.59
N LYS A 280 -20.32 -7.30 -2.78
CA LYS A 280 -19.77 -6.55 -3.92
C LYS A 280 -19.72 -5.05 -3.64
N GLU A 281 -20.72 -4.53 -2.94
CA GLU A 281 -20.77 -3.13 -2.54
C GLU A 281 -19.66 -2.81 -1.52
N TYR A 282 -19.41 -3.70 -0.56
CA TYR A 282 -18.30 -3.56 0.40
C TYR A 282 -16.94 -3.50 -0.31
N ARG A 283 -16.70 -4.42 -1.26
CA ARG A 283 -15.48 -4.40 -2.10
C ARG A 283 -15.35 -3.07 -2.84
N LYS A 284 -16.45 -2.65 -3.49
CA LYS A 284 -16.46 -1.47 -4.33
C LYS A 284 -16.12 -0.20 -3.58
N LEU A 285 -16.80 0.03 -2.46
CA LEU A 285 -16.62 1.25 -1.68
C LEU A 285 -15.38 1.22 -0.80
N GLY A 286 -14.95 0.02 -0.37
CA GLY A 286 -13.78 -0.15 0.49
C GLY A 286 -12.45 -0.05 -0.26
N ILE A 287 -12.25 -0.89 -1.29
CA ILE A 287 -10.93 -1.00 -1.96
C ILE A 287 -10.98 -0.89 -3.48
N GLY A 288 -12.17 -0.92 -4.08
CA GLY A 288 -12.36 -0.92 -5.52
C GLY A 288 -11.70 0.26 -6.24
N ALA A 289 -11.67 1.44 -5.61
CA ALA A 289 -11.01 2.61 -6.17
C ALA A 289 -9.49 2.39 -6.35
N LEU A 290 -8.83 1.75 -5.38
CA LEU A 290 -7.40 1.40 -5.45
C LEU A 290 -7.14 0.29 -6.46
N VAL A 291 -7.98 -0.75 -6.47
CA VAL A 291 -7.82 -1.84 -7.45
C VAL A 291 -7.90 -1.29 -8.87
N GLY A 292 -8.88 -0.42 -9.14
CA GLY A 292 -8.93 0.22 -10.45
C GLY A 292 -7.78 1.20 -10.70
N ASP A 293 -7.22 1.88 -9.69
CA ASP A 293 -6.00 2.71 -9.88
C ASP A 293 -4.83 1.81 -10.34
N VAL A 294 -4.70 0.60 -9.76
CA VAL A 294 -3.66 -0.38 -10.11
C VAL A 294 -3.87 -0.94 -11.52
N VAL A 295 -5.11 -1.29 -11.86
CA VAL A 295 -5.48 -1.84 -13.18
C VAL A 295 -5.31 -0.79 -14.28
N ASP A 296 -5.70 0.46 -14.04
CA ASP A 296 -5.51 1.54 -15.01
C ASP A 296 -4.04 1.68 -15.42
N ARG A 297 -3.11 1.70 -14.45
CA ARG A 297 -1.67 1.74 -14.76
C ARG A 297 -1.23 0.57 -15.62
N MET A 298 -1.81 -0.62 -15.43
CA MET A 298 -1.50 -1.80 -16.23
C MET A 298 -2.05 -1.70 -17.65
N VAL A 299 -3.30 -1.26 -17.79
CA VAL A 299 -3.93 -1.03 -19.10
C VAL A 299 -3.10 -0.02 -19.89
N HIS A 300 -2.77 1.11 -19.29
CA HIS A 300 -1.89 2.11 -19.89
C HIS A 300 -0.52 1.57 -20.28
N ALA A 301 0.12 0.80 -19.39
CA ALA A 301 1.40 0.17 -19.71
C ALA A 301 1.29 -0.78 -20.91
N SER A 302 0.15 -1.48 -21.06
CA SER A 302 -0.08 -2.41 -22.17
C SER A 302 -0.48 -1.75 -23.48
N VAL A 303 -1.26 -0.66 -23.44
CA VAL A 303 -1.84 0.01 -24.62
C VAL A 303 -0.93 1.14 -25.11
N ASP A 304 -0.46 2.00 -24.21
CA ASP A 304 0.30 3.22 -24.53
C ASP A 304 1.82 3.00 -24.45
N GLY A 305 2.27 1.77 -24.22
CA GLY A 305 3.68 1.43 -24.04
C GLY A 305 4.28 1.95 -22.74
N GLY A 306 3.45 2.35 -21.77
CA GLY A 306 3.90 2.83 -20.48
C GLY A 306 2.91 3.78 -19.82
N TRP A 307 2.75 3.68 -18.49
CA TRP A 307 1.98 4.66 -17.73
C TRP A 307 2.87 5.82 -17.27
N ARG A 308 2.39 7.06 -17.42
CA ARG A 308 3.09 8.29 -17.02
C ARG A 308 2.18 9.11 -16.10
N PRO A 309 2.57 9.39 -14.86
CA PRO A 309 1.79 10.24 -13.98
C PRO A 309 1.87 11.69 -14.45
N THR A 310 0.77 12.43 -14.35
CA THR A 310 0.74 13.87 -14.57
C THR A 310 1.46 14.69 -13.49
N THR A 311 1.92 14.03 -12.42
CA THR A 311 2.59 14.66 -11.27
C THR A 311 4.09 14.89 -11.47
N ASN A 312 4.70 14.35 -12.52
CA ASN A 312 6.13 14.59 -12.79
C ASN A 312 6.29 15.92 -13.54
N GLU A 313 7.31 16.70 -13.20
CA GLU A 313 7.62 17.97 -13.89
C GLU A 313 7.85 17.78 -15.41
N ALA A 314 8.33 16.58 -15.79
CA ALA A 314 8.49 16.16 -17.19
C ALA A 314 7.16 15.88 -17.93
N GLY A 315 6.03 15.80 -17.22
CA GLY A 315 4.70 15.58 -17.81
C GLY A 315 4.62 14.33 -18.69
N ALA A 316 3.90 14.45 -19.81
CA ALA A 316 3.71 13.38 -20.79
C ALA A 316 5.01 12.95 -21.51
N ASP A 317 6.06 13.78 -21.45
CA ASP A 317 7.36 13.54 -22.09
C ASP A 317 8.34 12.78 -21.18
N GLY A 318 7.98 12.53 -19.91
CA GLY A 318 8.79 11.76 -18.97
C GLY A 318 8.89 10.26 -19.30
N PRO A 319 9.83 9.53 -18.68
CA PRO A 319 9.90 8.08 -18.83
C PRO A 319 8.64 7.41 -18.28
N ALA A 320 8.27 6.27 -18.87
CA ALA A 320 7.20 5.45 -18.33
C ALA A 320 7.58 4.88 -16.96
N VAL A 321 6.63 4.86 -16.04
CA VAL A 321 6.82 4.23 -14.73
C VAL A 321 6.97 2.73 -14.90
N LYS A 322 8.06 2.19 -14.36
CA LYS A 322 8.34 0.76 -14.27
C LYS A 322 8.06 0.20 -12.88
N PHE A 323 8.16 1.05 -11.84
CA PHE A 323 8.04 0.61 -10.46
C PHE A 323 7.21 1.58 -9.61
N ALA A 324 6.03 1.15 -9.16
CA ALA A 324 5.23 1.87 -8.19
C ALA A 324 5.44 1.28 -6.79
N LEU A 325 5.58 2.15 -5.78
CA LEU A 325 5.73 1.77 -4.38
C LEU A 325 4.77 2.60 -3.52
N SER A 326 3.91 1.93 -2.77
CA SER A 326 2.84 2.56 -1.99
C SER A 326 2.89 2.17 -0.51
N GLY A 327 3.01 3.16 0.39
CA GLY A 327 2.91 2.98 1.84
C GLY A 327 1.46 3.02 2.33
N CYS A 328 0.99 1.97 3.00
CA CYS A 328 -0.41 1.80 3.41
C CYS A 328 -0.59 0.96 4.69
N HIS A 329 -1.75 0.29 4.84
CA HIS A 329 -2.21 -0.40 6.04
C HIS A 329 -2.51 -1.89 5.79
N ASP A 330 -2.72 -2.65 6.86
CA ASP A 330 -3.21 -4.03 6.84
C ASP A 330 -4.55 -4.14 6.14
N THR A 331 -5.47 -3.23 6.45
CA THR A 331 -6.79 -3.17 5.83
C THR A 331 -6.71 -3.02 4.31
N THR A 332 -5.69 -2.33 3.80
CA THR A 332 -5.38 -2.25 2.37
C THR A 332 -4.96 -3.61 1.82
N ILE A 333 -4.01 -4.29 2.47
CA ILE A 333 -3.47 -5.59 2.04
C ILE A 333 -4.58 -6.65 2.04
N ALA A 334 -5.26 -6.80 3.17
CA ALA A 334 -6.35 -7.76 3.33
C ALA A 334 -7.53 -7.41 2.41
N GLY A 335 -7.95 -6.15 2.34
CA GLY A 335 -9.04 -5.72 1.47
C GLY A 335 -8.78 -6.02 0.00
N PHE A 336 -7.55 -5.73 -0.47
CA PHE A 336 -7.14 -5.98 -1.85
C PHE A 336 -7.16 -7.47 -2.19
N LEU A 337 -6.54 -8.32 -1.36
CA LEU A 337 -6.48 -9.76 -1.58
C LEU A 337 -7.85 -10.44 -1.42
N ASN A 338 -8.63 -10.08 -0.40
CA ASN A 338 -9.97 -10.63 -0.20
C ASN A 338 -10.90 -10.27 -1.36
N SER A 339 -10.82 -9.03 -1.89
CA SER A 339 -11.69 -8.62 -3.00
C SER A 339 -11.43 -9.41 -4.29
N LEU A 340 -10.21 -9.90 -4.46
CA LEU A 340 -9.79 -10.74 -5.57
C LEU A 340 -9.90 -12.24 -5.27
N GLY A 341 -10.43 -12.64 -4.10
CA GLY A 341 -10.54 -14.04 -3.70
C GLY A 341 -9.18 -14.72 -3.45
N ALA A 342 -8.14 -13.95 -3.15
CA ALA A 342 -6.75 -14.40 -3.03
C ALA A 342 -6.22 -14.37 -1.59
N PHE A 343 -7.11 -14.37 -0.59
CA PHE A 343 -6.79 -14.30 0.84
C PHE A 343 -7.34 -15.49 1.65
N ASP A 344 -7.85 -16.53 0.98
CA ASP A 344 -8.46 -17.66 1.69
C ASP A 344 -7.43 -18.43 2.52
N GLY A 345 -7.75 -18.62 3.80
CA GLY A 345 -6.87 -19.28 4.78
C GLY A 345 -5.74 -18.39 5.33
N GLU A 346 -5.63 -17.13 4.91
CA GLU A 346 -4.66 -16.18 5.47
C GLU A 346 -5.23 -15.52 6.73
N GLY A 347 -4.37 -15.37 7.75
CA GLY A 347 -4.65 -14.57 8.95
C GLY A 347 -4.40 -13.08 8.72
N TRP A 348 -4.56 -12.26 9.76
CA TRP A 348 -4.34 -10.82 9.68
C TRP A 348 -2.94 -10.50 9.12
N PRO A 349 -2.82 -9.57 8.15
CA PRO A 349 -1.52 -9.30 7.52
C PRO A 349 -0.47 -8.88 8.55
N PRO A 350 0.72 -9.51 8.63
CA PRO A 350 1.77 -9.17 9.60
C PRO A 350 2.38 -7.78 9.33
N TYR A 351 3.12 -7.21 10.29
CA TYR A 351 3.77 -5.91 10.03
C TYR A 351 4.79 -6.04 8.90
N THR A 352 4.91 -5.01 8.08
CA THR A 352 5.78 -5.03 6.89
C THR A 352 5.37 -6.07 5.84
N SER A 353 4.14 -6.57 5.90
CA SER A 353 3.56 -7.35 4.80
C SER A 353 3.44 -6.50 3.54
N SER A 354 3.56 -7.13 2.36
CA SER A 354 3.43 -6.44 1.09
C SER A 354 2.78 -7.29 0.01
N ILE A 355 2.10 -6.62 -0.92
CA ILE A 355 1.64 -7.19 -2.19
C ILE A 355 2.51 -6.64 -3.31
N ALA A 356 2.93 -7.48 -4.25
CA ALA A 356 3.47 -7.05 -5.54
C ALA A 356 2.52 -7.47 -6.66
N VAL A 357 2.01 -6.51 -7.42
CA VAL A 357 1.20 -6.74 -8.63
C VAL A 357 2.09 -6.48 -9.83
N GLU A 358 2.36 -7.53 -10.60
CA GLU A 358 3.35 -7.56 -11.67
C GLU A 358 2.64 -7.74 -13.02
N LEU A 359 2.97 -6.90 -14.00
CA LEU A 359 2.49 -6.99 -15.37
C LEU A 359 3.60 -7.55 -16.27
N PHE A 360 3.26 -8.53 -17.09
CA PHE A 360 4.16 -9.17 -18.04
C PHE A 360 3.61 -9.05 -19.46
N LYS A 361 4.51 -9.05 -20.43
CA LYS A 361 4.21 -9.16 -21.86
C LYS A 361 4.84 -10.44 -22.40
N PHE A 362 4.06 -11.23 -23.11
CA PHE A 362 4.55 -12.41 -23.81
C PHE A 362 5.44 -12.01 -24.99
N VAL A 363 6.59 -12.68 -25.10
CA VAL A 363 7.56 -12.50 -26.18
C VAL A 363 7.91 -13.87 -26.78
N GLU A 364 7.76 -14.00 -28.10
CA GLU A 364 8.03 -15.27 -28.81
C GLU A 364 9.53 -15.62 -28.83
N ARG A 365 10.40 -14.60 -28.76
CA ARG A 365 11.86 -14.77 -28.68
C ARG A 365 12.38 -13.94 -27.51
N PRO A 366 13.07 -14.55 -26.52
CA PRO A 366 13.68 -13.80 -25.43
C PRO A 366 14.69 -12.79 -25.98
N ILE A 367 14.60 -11.54 -25.53
CA ILE A 367 15.64 -10.54 -25.80
C ILE A 367 16.76 -10.81 -24.79
N GLY A 368 17.98 -11.14 -25.27
CA GLY A 368 19.11 -11.51 -24.40
C GLY A 368 19.69 -10.39 -23.53
N ALA A 369 19.22 -9.15 -23.69
CA ALA A 369 19.64 -8.00 -22.88
C ALA A 369 18.65 -7.76 -21.73
N LYS A 370 19.14 -7.72 -20.48
CA LYS A 370 18.31 -7.34 -19.33
C LYS A 370 18.05 -5.82 -19.38
N PRO A 371 16.79 -5.35 -19.23
CA PRO A 371 16.46 -3.93 -19.36
C PRO A 371 17.26 -2.98 -18.46
N GLY A 372 17.69 -3.44 -17.29
CA GLY A 372 18.45 -2.67 -16.30
C GLY A 372 19.98 -2.69 -16.50
N ASP A 373 20.48 -3.45 -17.50
CA ASP A 373 21.90 -3.42 -17.88
C ASP A 373 22.21 -2.29 -18.88
N ILE A 374 21.18 -1.63 -19.44
CA ILE A 374 21.35 -0.39 -20.19
C ILE A 374 21.76 0.67 -19.17
N LEU A 375 23.03 1.04 -19.17
CA LEU A 375 23.55 2.16 -18.38
C LEU A 375 22.70 3.39 -18.70
N GLU A 376 22.13 4.01 -17.66
CA GLU A 376 21.69 5.40 -17.73
C GLU A 376 22.95 6.20 -18.05
N GLU A 377 23.24 6.41 -19.34
CA GLU A 377 24.35 7.24 -19.80
C GLU A 377 24.12 8.62 -19.20
N LEU A 378 24.90 8.93 -18.16
CA LEU A 378 25.23 10.24 -17.62
C LEU A 378 24.32 11.38 -18.13
N ASN A 379 23.04 11.39 -17.73
CA ASN A 379 22.25 12.60 -17.73
C ASN A 379 22.78 13.49 -16.60
N VAL A 380 23.94 14.10 -16.84
CA VAL A 380 24.44 15.23 -16.08
C VAL A 380 23.59 16.41 -16.53
N PRO A 381 22.74 17.00 -15.67
CA PRO A 381 22.12 18.27 -15.98
C PRO A 381 23.26 19.28 -16.17
N GLU A 382 23.33 19.92 -17.34
CA GLU A 382 24.23 21.06 -17.51
C GLU A 382 23.96 22.07 -16.38
N PRO A 383 25.00 22.61 -15.72
CA PRO A 383 24.80 23.62 -14.70
C PRO A 383 24.12 24.84 -15.33
N GLU A 384 23.07 25.34 -14.67
CA GLU A 384 22.42 26.59 -15.02
C GLU A 384 23.42 27.75 -14.99
N SER A 385 24.03 28.03 -16.14
CA SER A 385 24.78 29.26 -16.35
C SER A 385 24.38 29.86 -17.69
N GLN A 386 23.30 30.65 -17.69
CA GLN A 386 23.23 32.00 -18.28
C GLN A 386 21.77 32.49 -18.39
N PRO A 387 21.50 33.78 -18.13
CA PRO A 387 20.17 34.33 -18.28
C PRO A 387 19.81 34.41 -19.77
N LYS A 388 18.77 33.67 -20.19
CA LYS A 388 18.22 33.77 -21.55
C LYS A 388 17.78 35.22 -21.81
N LYS A 389 18.49 35.92 -22.70
CA LYS A 389 18.12 37.25 -23.21
C LYS A 389 16.70 37.19 -23.78
N LYS A 390 15.76 37.87 -23.13
CA LYS A 390 14.41 38.11 -23.65
C LYS A 390 14.52 38.91 -24.95
N LYS A 391 13.98 38.37 -26.05
CA LYS A 391 13.74 39.16 -27.27
C LYS A 391 12.62 40.18 -26.98
N PRO A 392 12.68 41.40 -27.54
CA PRO A 392 11.67 42.42 -27.27
C PRO A 392 10.34 41.97 -27.88
N SER A 393 9.29 41.97 -27.04
CA SER A 393 7.92 41.70 -27.46
C SER A 393 7.42 42.84 -28.34
N SER A 394 6.95 42.51 -29.54
CA SER A 394 6.18 43.41 -30.39
C SER A 394 4.88 43.81 -29.68
N LEU A 395 4.67 45.12 -29.55
CA LEU A 395 3.52 45.80 -28.93
C LEU A 395 2.16 45.52 -29.63
N MET A 396 2.12 44.71 -30.69
CA MET A 396 0.90 44.48 -31.47
C MET A 396 0.06 43.26 -31.06
N SER A 397 0.45 42.50 -30.02
CA SER A 397 -0.31 41.32 -29.55
C SER A 397 -1.33 41.62 -28.42
N MET A 398 -1.40 42.86 -27.92
CA MET A 398 -2.31 43.23 -26.82
C MET A 398 -3.77 43.51 -27.23
N LEU A 399 -4.13 43.42 -28.52
CA LEU A 399 -5.46 43.82 -29.00
C LEU A 399 -6.41 42.66 -29.35
N PHE A 400 -5.95 41.40 -29.29
CA PHE A 400 -6.81 40.22 -29.49
C PHE A 400 -6.43 39.07 -28.55
N GLY A 401 -6.58 39.30 -27.24
CA GLY A 401 -6.39 38.26 -26.23
C GLY A 401 -7.59 37.32 -26.16
N LYS A 402 -7.55 36.19 -26.88
CA LYS A 402 -8.26 34.99 -26.42
C LYS A 402 -7.47 34.45 -25.23
N SER A 403 -8.08 34.45 -24.06
CA SER A 403 -7.58 33.73 -22.88
C SER A 403 -7.52 32.24 -23.21
N SER A 404 -6.36 31.73 -23.61
CA SER A 404 -6.07 30.31 -23.48
C SER A 404 -5.73 30.08 -22.01
N SER A 405 -6.67 29.50 -21.27
CA SER A 405 -6.30 28.81 -20.03
C SER A 405 -5.24 27.76 -20.38
N PRO A 406 -4.22 27.53 -19.54
CA PRO A 406 -3.31 26.41 -19.77
C PRO A 406 -4.15 25.13 -19.83
N ASP A 407 -4.02 24.38 -20.93
CA ASP A 407 -4.67 23.08 -21.10
C ASP A 407 -4.21 22.16 -19.96
N MET A 408 -5.10 21.94 -18.99
CA MET A 408 -4.89 20.91 -17.97
C MET A 408 -4.82 19.56 -18.70
N PRO A 409 -3.86 18.68 -18.39
CA PRO A 409 -3.77 17.37 -19.03
C PRO A 409 -5.11 16.65 -18.92
N GLN A 410 -5.74 16.34 -20.05
CA GLN A 410 -6.96 15.55 -20.04
C GLN A 410 -6.62 14.11 -19.63
N PRO A 411 -7.47 13.45 -18.83
CA PRO A 411 -7.33 12.02 -18.57
C PRO A 411 -7.32 11.26 -19.90
N SER A 412 -6.46 10.25 -20.01
CA SER A 412 -6.44 9.38 -21.19
C SER A 412 -7.78 8.71 -21.43
N GLU A 413 -8.12 8.52 -22.70
CA GLU A 413 -9.32 7.78 -23.15
C GLU A 413 -9.33 6.32 -22.66
N ALA A 414 -8.19 5.75 -22.26
CA ALA A 414 -8.08 4.40 -21.72
C ALA A 414 -8.39 4.29 -20.21
N ALA A 415 -8.36 5.41 -19.48
CA ALA A 415 -8.51 5.42 -18.03
C ALA A 415 -9.93 4.99 -17.63
N ARG A 416 -10.05 3.95 -16.79
CA ARG A 416 -11.34 3.40 -16.32
C ARG A 416 -12.29 2.91 -17.42
N SER A 417 -11.83 2.80 -18.66
CA SER A 417 -12.66 2.34 -19.78
C SER A 417 -12.96 0.84 -19.68
N PRO A 418 -14.18 0.39 -20.04
CA PRO A 418 -14.52 -1.03 -20.12
C PRO A 418 -13.60 -1.79 -21.07
N VAL A 419 -13.41 -3.10 -20.84
CA VAL A 419 -12.61 -3.97 -21.73
C VAL A 419 -13.09 -3.93 -23.19
N SER A 420 -14.40 -3.79 -23.44
CA SER A 420 -14.98 -3.69 -24.78
C SER A 420 -14.47 -2.50 -25.59
N ASP A 421 -14.03 -1.45 -24.90
CA ASP A 421 -13.69 -0.17 -25.49
C ASP A 421 -12.16 -0.01 -25.61
N LEU A 422 -11.40 -1.00 -25.13
CA LEU A 422 -9.95 -1.00 -25.14
C LEU A 422 -9.38 -1.75 -26.36
N PRO A 423 -8.19 -1.35 -26.84
CA PRO A 423 -7.39 -2.19 -27.71
C PRO A 423 -7.11 -3.54 -27.07
N SER A 424 -6.75 -4.52 -27.90
CA SER A 424 -6.54 -5.88 -27.44
C SER A 424 -5.49 -5.96 -26.33
N LEU A 425 -5.92 -6.37 -25.13
CA LEU A 425 -5.05 -6.66 -23.99
C LEU A 425 -4.39 -8.05 -24.08
N ARG A 426 -4.48 -8.69 -25.26
CA ARG A 426 -3.88 -9.99 -25.55
C ARG A 426 -2.36 -9.91 -25.35
N ASN A 427 -1.76 -11.05 -25.01
CA ASN A 427 -0.34 -11.21 -24.73
C ASN A 427 0.16 -10.54 -23.44
N HIS A 428 -0.70 -9.97 -22.60
CA HIS A 428 -0.32 -9.46 -21.29
C HIS A 428 -0.85 -10.35 -20.17
N TYR A 429 -0.01 -10.55 -19.15
CA TYR A 429 -0.32 -11.38 -17.99
C TYR A 429 -0.06 -10.63 -16.70
N VAL A 430 -0.88 -10.88 -15.69
CA VAL A 430 -0.77 -10.28 -14.37
C VAL A 430 -0.46 -11.38 -13.36
N ARG A 431 0.44 -11.10 -12.43
CA ARG A 431 0.64 -11.93 -11.24
C ARG A 431 0.58 -11.07 -9.98
N ILE A 432 0.02 -11.65 -8.93
CA ILE A 432 0.08 -11.09 -7.59
C ILE A 432 0.96 -11.96 -6.71
N ARG A 433 1.87 -11.34 -5.95
CA ARG A 433 2.59 -11.98 -4.85
C ARG A 433 2.20 -11.34 -3.53
N TYR A 434 1.90 -12.16 -2.52
CA TYR A 434 1.71 -11.74 -1.14
C TYR A 434 2.86 -12.27 -0.29
N ASN A 435 3.65 -11.37 0.29
CA ASN A 435 4.85 -11.71 1.08
C ASN A 435 5.78 -12.71 0.33
N ASP A 436 6.09 -12.41 -0.93
CA ASP A 436 6.94 -13.23 -1.79
C ASP A 436 6.39 -14.64 -2.12
N ARG A 437 5.07 -14.83 -1.99
CA ARG A 437 4.38 -16.03 -2.49
C ARG A 437 3.37 -15.64 -3.57
N PRO A 438 3.44 -16.23 -4.79
CA PRO A 438 2.37 -16.08 -5.77
C PRO A 438 1.03 -16.49 -5.18
N VAL A 439 0.00 -15.69 -5.42
CA VAL A 439 -1.38 -16.01 -5.03
C VAL A 439 -2.20 -16.34 -6.27
N ARG A 440 -3.20 -17.19 -6.09
CA ARG A 440 -4.09 -17.65 -7.16
C ARG A 440 -5.41 -16.89 -7.08
N ILE A 441 -5.89 -16.38 -8.23
CA ILE A 441 -7.19 -15.71 -8.33
C ILE A 441 -8.21 -16.70 -8.91
N PRO A 442 -9.28 -17.05 -8.17
CA PRO A 442 -10.21 -18.10 -8.58
C PRO A 442 -10.83 -17.89 -9.98
N GLY A 443 -11.29 -16.69 -10.30
CA GLY A 443 -11.92 -16.37 -11.59
C GLY A 443 -10.95 -16.39 -12.78
N CYS A 444 -9.67 -16.12 -12.55
CA CYS A 444 -8.64 -16.31 -13.58
C CYS A 444 -8.40 -17.80 -13.82
N ALA A 445 -8.32 -18.59 -12.76
CA ALA A 445 -8.04 -20.02 -12.85
C ALA A 445 -9.26 -20.85 -13.29
N ALA A 446 -10.46 -20.25 -13.36
CA ALA A 446 -11.69 -20.93 -13.76
C ALA A 446 -11.70 -21.39 -15.22
N LYS A 447 -10.93 -20.74 -16.10
CA LYS A 447 -10.88 -21.07 -17.54
C LYS A 447 -9.43 -21.05 -18.05
N PRO A 448 -8.99 -22.04 -18.84
CA PRO A 448 -7.65 -22.07 -19.42
C PRO A 448 -7.27 -20.83 -20.25
N SER A 449 -8.26 -20.14 -20.84
CA SER A 449 -8.06 -18.89 -21.61
C SER A 449 -7.75 -17.67 -20.74
N ASN A 450 -7.98 -17.76 -19.43
CA ASN A 450 -7.90 -16.63 -18.50
C ASN A 450 -6.58 -16.57 -17.73
N HIS A 451 -5.66 -17.50 -17.99
CA HIS A 451 -4.36 -17.58 -17.31
C HIS A 451 -3.24 -18.02 -18.26
N LEU A 452 -1.99 -18.02 -17.77
CA LEU A 452 -0.87 -18.56 -18.52
C LEU A 452 -1.01 -20.09 -18.64
N PRO A 453 -0.84 -20.70 -19.83
CA PRO A 453 -0.89 -22.15 -19.97
C PRO A 453 0.09 -22.85 -19.02
N GLY A 454 -0.41 -23.83 -18.25
CA GLY A 454 0.39 -24.56 -17.27
C GLY A 454 0.68 -23.82 -15.96
N ASN A 455 0.23 -22.58 -15.79
CA ASN A 455 0.41 -21.83 -14.55
C ASN A 455 -0.79 -20.90 -14.25
N ASP A 456 -1.67 -21.36 -13.37
CA ASP A 456 -2.90 -20.64 -12.98
C ASP A 456 -2.71 -19.57 -11.88
N THR A 457 -1.47 -19.31 -11.46
CA THR A 457 -1.12 -18.14 -10.62
C THR A 457 -0.96 -16.85 -11.43
N PHE A 458 -0.97 -16.95 -12.76
CA PHE A 458 -1.08 -15.80 -13.65
C PHE A 458 -2.54 -15.61 -14.07
N CYS A 459 -2.94 -14.36 -14.29
CA CYS A 459 -4.14 -14.01 -15.02
C CYS A 459 -3.74 -13.46 -16.40
N THR A 460 -4.57 -13.60 -17.43
CA THR A 460 -4.50 -12.65 -18.55
C THR A 460 -4.90 -11.27 -18.04
N LEU A 461 -4.33 -10.20 -18.60
CA LEU A 461 -4.70 -8.83 -18.21
C LEU A 461 -6.20 -8.57 -18.42
N GLU A 462 -6.77 -9.14 -19.48
CA GLU A 462 -8.21 -9.09 -19.77
C GLU A 462 -9.06 -9.73 -18.66
N ALA A 463 -8.72 -10.96 -18.23
CA ALA A 463 -9.44 -11.63 -17.16
C ALA A 463 -9.31 -10.89 -15.82
N PHE A 464 -8.10 -10.41 -15.50
CA PHE A 464 -7.83 -9.64 -14.29
C PHE A 464 -8.66 -8.34 -14.26
N LYS A 465 -8.68 -7.60 -15.38
CA LYS A 465 -9.48 -6.38 -15.50
C LYS A 465 -10.98 -6.65 -15.40
N ASN A 466 -11.50 -7.70 -16.06
CA ASN A 466 -12.91 -8.05 -15.98
C ASN A 466 -13.36 -8.33 -14.53
N ILE A 467 -12.54 -9.01 -13.73
CA ILE A 467 -12.80 -9.26 -12.31
C ILE A 467 -12.77 -7.93 -11.53
N ALA A 468 -11.74 -7.10 -11.74
CA ALA A 468 -11.58 -5.82 -11.07
C ALA A 468 -12.71 -4.82 -11.38
N ASP A 469 -13.15 -4.74 -12.64
CA ASP A 469 -14.17 -3.79 -13.09
C ASP A 469 -15.53 -4.03 -12.42
N LYS A 470 -15.84 -5.28 -12.05
CA LYS A 470 -17.09 -5.62 -11.34
C LYS A 470 -17.25 -4.86 -10.03
N PHE A 471 -16.15 -4.57 -9.34
CA PHE A 471 -16.17 -3.85 -8.07
C PHE A 471 -15.33 -2.57 -8.12
N THR A 472 -15.03 -2.05 -9.30
CA THR A 472 -14.43 -0.72 -9.42
C THR A 472 -15.55 0.34 -9.44
N PRO A 473 -15.53 1.34 -8.53
CA PRO A 473 -16.54 2.40 -8.56
C PRO A 473 -16.36 3.29 -9.79
N ARG A 474 -17.48 3.73 -10.38
CA ARG A 474 -17.46 4.72 -11.46
C ARG A 474 -17.29 6.12 -10.91
N ASN A 475 -18.02 6.42 -9.84
CA ASN A 475 -17.89 7.65 -9.08
C ASN A 475 -17.99 7.30 -7.59
N TRP A 476 -16.84 7.14 -6.96
CA TRP A 476 -16.78 6.70 -5.57
C TRP A 476 -17.52 7.65 -4.61
N HIS A 477 -17.41 8.97 -4.83
CA HIS A 477 -18.06 9.95 -3.98
C HIS A 477 -19.60 9.86 -4.05
N GLU A 478 -20.14 9.75 -5.26
CA GLU A 478 -21.59 9.59 -5.46
C GLU A 478 -22.09 8.24 -4.91
N GLU A 479 -21.36 7.15 -5.18
CA GLU A 479 -21.73 5.80 -4.71
C GLU A 479 -21.64 5.67 -3.18
N CYS A 480 -20.78 6.44 -2.51
CA CYS A 480 -20.70 6.51 -1.06
C CYS A 480 -21.92 7.13 -0.36
N GLY A 481 -22.78 7.84 -1.10
CA GLY A 481 -24.04 8.40 -0.61
C GLY A 481 -25.29 7.58 -0.94
N LYS A 482 -25.15 6.44 -1.63
CA LYS A 482 -26.28 5.59 -2.07
C LYS A 482 -26.57 4.46 -1.08
N ASN A 483 -27.75 3.85 -1.24
CA ASN A 483 -28.19 2.65 -0.52
C ASN A 483 -28.15 2.74 1.01
N LEU A 484 -28.22 3.94 1.59
CA LEU A 484 -28.12 4.15 3.04
C LEU A 484 -29.29 3.52 3.83
N ASP A 485 -30.38 3.21 3.14
CA ASP A 485 -31.57 2.53 3.64
C ASP A 485 -31.52 1.00 3.46
N GLN A 486 -30.50 0.45 2.81
CA GLN A 486 -30.38 -0.98 2.50
C GLN A 486 -29.49 -1.75 3.49
N GLY A 487 -29.67 -3.08 3.52
CA GLY A 487 -28.90 -4.02 4.34
C GLY A 487 -27.48 -4.30 3.84
N MET A 488 -26.86 -5.39 4.31
CA MET A 488 -25.48 -5.78 3.96
C MET A 488 -25.31 -6.30 2.54
N PHE A 489 -26.36 -6.90 1.99
CA PHE A 489 -26.34 -7.64 0.73
C PHE A 489 -27.28 -6.99 -0.27
N ALA A 490 -26.81 -6.92 -1.51
CA ALA A 490 -27.64 -6.58 -2.66
C ALA A 490 -28.01 -7.85 -3.42
N GLU A 491 -29.11 -7.80 -4.18
CA GLU A 491 -29.48 -8.89 -5.08
C GLU A 491 -28.36 -9.13 -6.11
N GLY A 492 -27.90 -10.38 -6.24
CA GLY A 492 -26.82 -10.74 -7.17
C GLY A 492 -25.40 -10.53 -6.64
N ASP A 493 -25.18 -10.52 -5.31
CA ASP A 493 -23.83 -10.54 -4.74
C ASP A 493 -23.07 -11.82 -5.17
N GLU A 494 -22.05 -11.62 -5.99
CA GLU A 494 -21.13 -12.67 -6.44
C GLU A 494 -20.01 -12.90 -5.42
N PRO A 495 -19.45 -14.12 -5.30
CA PRO A 495 -18.26 -14.34 -4.51
C PRO A 495 -17.08 -13.51 -5.03
N SER A 496 -16.18 -13.10 -4.13
CA SER A 496 -14.96 -12.38 -4.50
C SER A 496 -14.10 -13.18 -5.49
N GLY A 497 -13.44 -12.46 -6.40
CA GLY A 497 -12.47 -13.06 -7.32
C GLY A 497 -13.05 -13.67 -8.60
N TYR A 498 -14.35 -13.46 -8.91
CA TYR A 498 -15.01 -13.96 -10.12
C TYR A 498 -15.51 -12.86 -11.04
#